data_AF-A0A2J6IA14-F1
#
_entry.id   AF-A0A2J6IA14-F1
#
_cell.length_a   1.000
_cell.length_b   1.000
_cell.length_c   1.000
_cell.angle_alpha   90.00
_cell.angle_beta   90.00
_cell.angle_gamma   90.00
#
_symmetry.space_group_name_H-M   'P 1'
#
loop_
_entity.id
_entity.type
_entity.pdbx_description
1 polymer ?
#
loop_
_entity_poly.entity_id
_entity_poly.type
_entity_poly.pdbx_seq_one_letter_code
_entity_poly.pdbx_strand_id
1 'polypeptide(L)' 'MPLSTNIRIKGKIAEIIDDEAGRNVRIVCNSEHVLVKITDLNDIGLGDDINLKGNIDIKSLEINDIEVNLNKY' A
#
# COMPACT_ATOMS: atom_id res chain seq x y z
N MET A 1 13.62 11.56 13.12
CA MET A 1 12.96 11.87 11.83
C MET A 1 11.76 10.95 11.69
N PRO A 2 10.65 11.35 11.04
CA PRO A 2 9.54 10.41 10.80
C PRO A 2 10.04 9.26 9.92
N LEU A 3 9.77 8.02 10.33
CA LEU A 3 10.07 6.83 9.54
C LEU A 3 9.25 6.90 8.23
N SER A 4 9.90 7.24 7.11
CA SER A 4 9.29 7.18 5.80
C SER A 4 9.46 5.77 5.24
N THR A 5 8.36 5.04 5.10
CA THR A 5 8.37 3.69 4.53
C THR A 5 7.59 3.70 3.22
N ASN A 6 8.19 3.18 2.16
CA ASN A 6 7.50 2.96 0.89
C ASN A 6 6.96 1.54 0.85
N ILE A 7 5.64 1.40 0.70
CA ILE A 7 4.95 0.13 0.54
C ILE A 7 4.42 0.06 -0.88
N ARG A 8 4.78 -0.99 -1.62
CA ARG A 8 4.15 -1.32 -2.90
C ARG A 8 3.35 -2.60 -2.73
N ILE A 9 2.07 -2.58 -3.11
CA ILE A 9 1.17 -3.72 -3.05
C ILE A 9 0.65 -3.96 -4.47
N LYS A 10 0.82 -5.18 -4.99
CA LYS A 10 0.26 -5.60 -6.28
C LYS A 10 -0.96 -6.48 -6.05
N GLY A 11 -2.02 -6.23 -6.81
CA GLY A 11 -3.27 -6.98 -6.69
C GLY A 11 -4.13 -6.89 -7.95
N LYS A 12 -5.27 -7.57 -7.91
CA LYS A 12 -6.33 -7.47 -8.93
C LYS A 12 -7.54 -6.78 -8.32
N ILE A 13 -8.22 -5.98 -9.12
CA ILE A 13 -9.53 -5.46 -8.74
C ILE A 13 -10.51 -6.63 -8.71
N ALA A 14 -11.11 -6.87 -7.55
CA ALA A 14 -12.10 -7.92 -7.34
C ALA A 14 -13.53 -7.38 -7.41
N GLU A 15 -13.74 -6.14 -7.01
CA GLU A 15 -15.06 -5.52 -6.97
C GLU A 15 -14.96 -3.99 -7.16
N ILE A 16 -15.94 -3.42 -7.86
CA ILE A 16 -16.16 -1.98 -7.95
C ILE A 16 -17.62 -1.74 -7.56
N ILE A 17 -17.85 -0.93 -6.55
CA ILE A 17 -19.18 -0.51 -6.09
C ILE A 17 -19.25 1.00 -6.27
N ASP A 18 -20.22 1.46 -7.06
CA ASP A 18 -20.53 2.88 -7.21
C ASP A 18 -21.78 3.17 -6.36
N ASP A 19 -21.65 4.08 -5.38
CA ASP A 19 -22.73 4.49 -4.47
C ASP A 19 -22.78 6.01 -4.27
N GLU A 20 -23.69 6.51 -3.43
CA GLU A 20 -23.84 7.94 -3.15
C GLU A 20 -22.61 8.58 -2.48
N ALA A 21 -21.74 7.80 -1.84
CA ALA A 21 -20.49 8.26 -1.23
C ALA A 21 -19.31 8.23 -2.22
N GLY A 22 -19.48 7.61 -3.39
CA GLY A 22 -18.52 7.61 -4.48
C GLY A 22 -18.17 6.21 -4.98
N ARG A 23 -17.01 6.09 -5.61
CA ARG A 23 -16.50 4.82 -6.15
C ARG A 23 -15.65 4.10 -5.12
N ASN A 24 -16.13 2.94 -4.66
CA ASN A 24 -15.43 2.03 -3.77
C ASN A 24 -14.82 0.86 -4.58
N VAL A 25 -13.51 0.62 -4.43
CA VAL A 25 -12.81 -0.45 -5.16
C VAL A 25 -12.22 -1.44 -4.17
N ARG A 26 -12.59 -2.72 -4.28
CA ARG A 26 -11.94 -3.81 -3.52
C ARG A 26 -10.86 -4.46 -4.36
N ILE A 27 -9.65 -4.49 -3.81
CA ILE A 27 -8.46 -5.07 -4.45
C ILE A 27 -8.06 -6.31 -3.65
N VAL A 28 -7.92 -7.43 -4.35
CA VAL A 28 -7.32 -8.65 -3.79
C VAL A 28 -5.83 -8.63 -4.10
N CYS A 29 -5.04 -8.53 -3.04
CA CYS A 29 -3.59 -8.46 -3.12
C CYS A 29 -2.97 -9.85 -2.98
N ASN A 30 -1.98 -10.17 -3.81
CA ASN A 30 -1.20 -11.38 -3.61
C ASN A 30 -0.17 -11.11 -2.50
N SER A 31 -0.19 -11.94 -1.45
CA SER A 31 0.69 -11.80 -0.28
C SER A 31 2.18 -11.84 -0.60
N GLU A 32 2.55 -12.46 -1.72
CA GLU A 32 3.94 -12.65 -2.17
C GLU A 32 4.64 -11.35 -2.63
N HIS A 33 3.95 -10.20 -2.64
CA HIS A 33 4.47 -8.95 -3.24
C HIS A 33 4.42 -7.72 -2.34
N VAL A 34 4.45 -7.87 -1.02
CA VAL A 34 4.58 -6.72 -0.10
C VAL A 34 6.03 -6.57 0.34
N LEU A 35 6.72 -5.56 -0.21
CA LEU A 35 8.06 -5.15 0.23
C LEU A 35 7.94 -3.90 1.09
N VAL A 36 8.48 -3.93 2.31
CA VAL A 36 8.48 -2.81 3.26
C VAL A 36 9.93 -2.43 3.54
N LYS A 37 10.33 -1.19 3.20
CA LYS A 37 11.66 -0.66 3.53
C LYS A 37 11.57 0.27 4.72
N ILE A 38 12.21 -0.11 5.82
CA ILE A 38 12.28 0.69 7.04
C ILE A 38 13.73 1.17 7.24
N THR A 39 13.93 2.45 7.50
CA THR A 39 15.25 3.08 7.72
C THR A 39 15.42 3.50 9.18
N ASP A 40 16.67 3.61 9.64
CA ASP A 40 17.04 4.05 11.00
C ASP A 40 16.57 3.14 12.14
N LEU A 41 16.75 1.83 11.99
CA LEU A 41 16.53 0.85 13.06
C LEU A 41 17.84 0.14 13.38
N ASN A 42 18.37 0.40 14.57
CA ASN A 42 19.63 -0.18 15.04
C ASN A 42 19.45 -1.59 15.64
N ASP A 43 18.23 -1.96 16.02
CA ASP A 43 17.94 -3.12 16.87
C ASP A 43 17.06 -4.18 16.19
N ILE A 44 17.14 -4.32 14.86
CA ILE A 44 16.41 -5.35 14.11
C ILE A 44 17.39 -6.29 13.41
N GLY A 45 17.21 -7.60 13.63
CA GLY A 45 17.98 -8.67 13.04
C GLY A 45 17.20 -9.51 12.02
N LEU A 46 17.93 -10.35 11.28
CA LEU A 46 17.33 -11.36 10.40
C LEU A 46 16.65 -12.44 11.26
N GLY A 47 15.37 -12.69 11.00
CA GLY A 47 14.58 -13.71 11.70
C GLY A 47 13.76 -13.19 12.88
N ASP A 48 13.82 -11.89 13.19
CA ASP A 48 12.96 -11.28 14.20
C ASP A 48 11.49 -11.24 13.75
N ASP A 49 10.58 -11.50 14.69
CA ASP A 49 9.15 -11.32 14.48
C ASP A 49 8.78 -9.82 14.49
N ILE A 50 8.23 -9.32 13.38
CA ILE A 50 7.87 -7.90 13.21
C ILE A 50 6.35 -7.75 13.07
N ASN A 51 5.79 -6.77 13.78
CA ASN A 51 4.38 -6.43 13.71
C ASN A 51 4.20 -4.95 13.31
N LEU A 52 3.68 -4.70 12.11
CA LEU A 52 3.52 -3.36 11.55
C LEU A 52 2.09 -2.85 11.83
N LYS A 53 1.96 -1.69 12.49
CA LYS A 53 0.68 -1.03 12.74
C LYS A 53 0.73 0.40 12.24
N GLY A 54 -0.27 0.80 11.47
CA GLY A 54 -0.39 2.16 10.97
C GLY A 54 -1.49 2.31 9.94
N ASN A 55 -1.72 3.55 9.51
CA ASN A 55 -2.56 3.86 8.36
C ASN A 55 -1.68 3.95 7.10
N ILE A 56 -2.15 3.38 5.99
CA ILE A 56 -1.47 3.51 4.69
C ILE A 56 -2.14 4.64 3.93
N ASP A 57 -1.37 5.67 3.61
CA ASP A 57 -1.79 6.76 2.73
C ASP A 57 -1.34 6.44 1.29
N ILE A 58 -2.30 6.23 0.38
CA ILE A 58 -2.03 5.84 -1.01
C ILE A 58 -1.92 7.11 -1.85
N LYS A 59 -0.70 7.45 -2.29
CA LYS A 59 -0.43 8.68 -3.06
C LYS A 59 -0.67 8.53 -4.57
N SER A 60 -0.42 7.35 -5.11
CA SER A 60 -0.65 7.03 -6.53
C SER A 60 -1.08 5.57 -6.70
N LEU A 61 -1.80 5.32 -7.80
CA LEU A 61 -2.20 3.99 -8.25
C LEU A 61 -1.67 3.78 -9.67
N GLU A 62 -1.35 2.54 -10.02
CA GLU A 62 -0.98 2.17 -11.39
C GLU A 62 -1.98 1.12 -11.88
N ILE A 63 -2.69 1.43 -12.96
CA ILE A 63 -3.71 0.56 -13.54
C ILE A 63 -3.32 0.30 -14.99
N ASN A 64 -3.00 -0.95 -15.32
CA ASN A 64 -2.56 -1.35 -16.67
C ASN A 64 -1.42 -0.46 -17.19
N ASP A 65 -0.37 -0.29 -16.37
CA ASP A 65 0.82 0.52 -16.66
C ASP A 65 0.56 2.04 -16.80
N ILE A 66 -0.62 2.51 -16.41
CA ILE A 66 -0.99 3.94 -16.39
C ILE A 66 -0.99 4.42 -14.94
N GLU A 67 -0.17 5.42 -14.63
CA GLU A 67 -0.12 6.05 -13.31
C GLU A 67 -1.28 7.05 -13.12
N VAL A 68 -1.99 6.90 -12.02
CA VAL A 68 -3.09 7.73 -11.55
C VAL A 68 -2.66 8.41 -10.26
N ASN A 69 -2.55 9.74 -10.30
CA ASN A 69 -2.27 10.55 -9.11
C ASN A 69 -3.56 10.81 -8.33
N LEU A 70 -3.58 10.40 -7.06
CA LEU A 70 -4.76 10.54 -6.21
C LEU A 70 -4.90 11.94 -5.57
N ASN A 71 -3.82 12.74 -5.54
CA ASN A 71 -3.82 14.10 -4.99
C ASN A 71 -4.59 15.15 -5.83
N LYS A 72 -5.35 14.74 -6.86
CA LYS A 72 -6.11 15.64 -7.75
C LYS A 72 -7.62 15.54 -7.62
N TYR A 73 -8.13 14.79 -6.64
CA TYR A 73 -9.55 14.66 -6.33
C TYR A 73 -9.81 14.93 -4.85
#